data_AF-A0A177LD40-F1
#
_entry.id   AF-A0A177LD40-F1
#
_cell.length_a   1.000
_cell.length_b   1.000
_cell.length_c   1.000
_cell.angle_alpha   90.00
_cell.angle_beta   90.00
_cell.angle_gamma   90.00
#
_symmetry.space_group_name_H-M   'P 1'
#
loop_
_entity.id
_entity.type
_entity.pdbx_description
1 polymer ?
#
loop_
_entity_poly.entity_id
_entity_poly.type
_entity_poly.pdbx_seq_one_letter_code
_entity_poly.pdbx_strand_id
1 'polypeptide(L)'
;MLTFEEKKAIIETFPQLTAKDVSMKRINYHFEDSLYEKTVVVHHLHPNGNGFVFVADLPGYEVNDKGLVNIREASEAELRAAIADSIRYLSDKPEDEVIEQVPLSEEQEWRNRDGQTLLLVNEDLLWNVYTGLNLEESFESFKEAERYLLEEGFRLYTK
;
A
#
# COMPACT_ATOMS: atom_id res chain seq x y z
N MET A 1 10.57 1.05 -25.05
CA MET A 1 9.10 0.91 -25.06
C MET A 1 8.75 -0.54 -25.35
N LEU A 2 8.01 -1.20 -24.44
CA LEU A 2 7.54 -2.58 -24.64
C LEU A 2 6.36 -2.62 -25.62
N THR A 3 6.27 -3.68 -26.40
CA THR A 3 5.14 -3.99 -27.29
C THR A 3 3.92 -4.48 -26.50
N PHE A 4 2.76 -4.56 -27.17
CA PHE A 4 1.55 -5.11 -26.57
C PHE A 4 1.75 -6.55 -26.06
N GLU A 5 2.37 -7.41 -26.87
CA GLU A 5 2.60 -8.83 -26.52
C GLU A 5 3.57 -8.97 -25.34
N GLU A 6 4.62 -8.15 -25.28
CA GLU A 6 5.55 -8.16 -24.13
C GLU A 6 4.86 -7.70 -22.85
N LYS A 7 4.07 -6.62 -22.90
CA LYS A 7 3.30 -6.15 -21.73
C LYS A 7 2.28 -7.19 -21.29
N LYS A 8 1.56 -7.79 -22.24
CA LYS A 8 0.62 -8.89 -21.97
C LYS A 8 1.31 -10.05 -21.28
N ALA A 9 2.44 -10.52 -21.81
CA ALA A 9 3.21 -11.62 -21.22
C ALA A 9 3.68 -11.28 -19.78
N ILE A 10 4.11 -10.04 -19.53
CA ILE A 10 4.48 -9.58 -18.18
C ILE A 10 3.25 -9.59 -17.24
N ILE A 11 2.11 -9.04 -17.67
CA ILE A 11 0.89 -8.98 -16.85
C ILE A 11 0.38 -10.40 -16.54
N GLU A 12 0.45 -11.32 -17.50
CA GLU A 12 0.03 -12.71 -17.33
C GLU A 12 0.95 -13.52 -16.40
N THR A 13 2.10 -12.97 -15.96
CA THR A 13 2.88 -13.57 -14.88
C THR A 13 2.27 -13.38 -13.49
N PHE A 14 1.23 -12.56 -13.35
CA PHE A 14 0.48 -12.36 -12.12
C PHE A 14 -0.79 -13.24 -12.14
N PRO A 15 -0.74 -14.47 -11.58
CA PRO A 15 -1.84 -15.44 -11.69
C PRO A 15 -3.14 -14.99 -11.02
N GLN A 16 -3.07 -14.01 -10.11
CA GLN A 16 -4.22 -13.40 -9.46
C GLN A 16 -5.02 -12.43 -10.36
N LEU A 17 -4.51 -12.11 -11.55
CA LEU A 17 -5.18 -11.22 -12.48
C LEU A 17 -6.02 -11.98 -13.51
N THR A 18 -7.28 -11.57 -13.64
CA THR A 18 -8.21 -12.08 -14.65
C THR A 18 -8.29 -11.10 -15.82
N ALA A 19 -7.94 -11.57 -17.02
CA ALA A 19 -8.10 -10.80 -18.24
C ALA A 19 -9.58 -10.71 -18.65
N LYS A 20 -10.03 -9.50 -18.99
CA LYS A 20 -11.36 -9.23 -19.55
C LYS A 20 -11.22 -8.38 -20.81
N ASP A 21 -11.64 -8.95 -21.94
CA ASP A 21 -11.72 -8.21 -23.20
C ASP A 21 -12.77 -7.10 -23.11
N VAL A 22 -12.43 -5.94 -23.67
CA VAL A 22 -13.35 -4.80 -23.81
C VAL A 22 -13.37 -4.28 -25.24
N SER A 23 -14.12 -3.21 -25.48
CA SER A 23 -14.24 -2.61 -26.81
C SER A 23 -12.89 -2.24 -27.43
N MET A 24 -12.83 -2.28 -28.77
CA MET A 24 -11.66 -1.93 -29.57
C MET A 24 -10.42 -2.82 -29.33
N LYS A 25 -10.63 -4.11 -29.05
CA LYS A 25 -9.55 -5.09 -28.82
C LYS A 25 -8.63 -4.73 -27.65
N ARG A 26 -9.15 -3.97 -26.68
CA ARG A 26 -8.41 -3.68 -25.45
C ARG A 26 -8.67 -4.76 -24.41
N ILE A 27 -7.77 -4.88 -23.47
CA ILE A 27 -7.88 -5.82 -22.35
C ILE A 27 -7.79 -5.04 -21.05
N ASN A 28 -8.69 -5.35 -20.11
CA ASN A 28 -8.54 -4.98 -18.70
C ASN A 28 -8.06 -6.20 -17.92
N TYR A 29 -7.26 -5.99 -16.89
CA TYR A 29 -6.88 -7.04 -15.95
C TYR A 29 -7.44 -6.70 -14.58
N HIS A 30 -8.18 -7.64 -14.01
CA HIS A 30 -8.89 -7.49 -12.76
C HIS A 30 -8.26 -8.35 -11.67
N PHE A 31 -8.05 -7.76 -10.50
CA PHE A 31 -7.82 -8.48 -9.26
C PHE A 31 -9.18 -8.66 -8.57
N GLU A 32 -9.76 -9.85 -8.68
CA GLU A 32 -11.12 -10.14 -8.20
C GLU A 32 -11.18 -10.29 -6.67
N ASP A 33 -10.06 -10.61 -6.02
CA ASP A 33 -9.94 -10.70 -4.56
C ASP A 33 -9.70 -9.34 -3.89
N SER A 34 -9.95 -8.24 -4.61
CA SER A 34 -9.84 -6.88 -4.06
C SER A 34 -10.75 -6.70 -2.84
N LEU A 35 -10.22 -6.05 -1.81
CA LEU A 35 -10.97 -5.67 -0.62
C LEU A 35 -11.81 -4.40 -0.82
N TYR A 36 -11.76 -3.80 -2.01
CA TYR A 36 -12.51 -2.62 -2.41
C TYR A 36 -13.44 -2.93 -3.60
N GLU A 37 -14.42 -2.07 -3.87
CA GLU A 37 -15.25 -2.17 -5.09
C GLU A 37 -14.41 -2.11 -6.38
N LYS A 38 -13.24 -1.47 -6.30
CA LYS A 38 -12.27 -1.37 -7.39
C LYS A 38 -11.54 -2.70 -7.58
N THR A 39 -11.72 -3.33 -8.74
CA THR A 39 -10.97 -4.56 -9.10
C THR A 39 -10.00 -4.37 -10.26
N VAL A 40 -10.12 -3.29 -11.04
CA VAL A 40 -9.27 -3.08 -12.24
C VAL A 40 -7.86 -2.64 -11.85
N VAL A 41 -6.87 -3.50 -12.11
CA VAL A 41 -5.44 -3.22 -11.94
C VAL A 41 -4.85 -2.62 -13.21
N VAL A 42 -5.00 -3.30 -14.35
CA VAL A 42 -4.59 -2.75 -15.66
C VAL A 42 -5.82 -2.35 -16.44
N HIS A 43 -5.88 -1.07 -16.83
CA HIS A 43 -6.99 -0.48 -17.55
C HIS A 43 -6.63 -0.21 -19.01
N HIS A 44 -7.47 -0.70 -19.91
CA HIS A 44 -7.42 -0.38 -21.33
C HIS A 44 -6.06 -0.64 -22.00
N LEU A 45 -5.45 -1.81 -21.75
CA LEU A 45 -4.27 -2.23 -22.51
C LEU A 45 -4.65 -2.34 -23.99
N HIS A 46 -4.16 -1.41 -24.78
CA HIS A 46 -4.47 -1.25 -26.19
C HIS A 46 -3.47 -2.00 -27.05
N PRO A 47 -3.88 -2.55 -28.22
CA PRO A 47 -2.98 -3.22 -29.17
C PRO A 47 -1.80 -2.38 -29.69
N ASN A 48 -1.74 -1.08 -29.37
CA ASN A 48 -0.61 -0.21 -29.71
C ASN A 48 0.47 -0.20 -28.60
N GLY A 49 0.28 -1.01 -27.56
CA GLY A 49 1.16 -1.10 -26.40
C GLY A 49 0.85 -0.10 -25.28
N ASN A 50 -0.06 0.86 -25.47
CA ASN A 50 -0.42 1.79 -24.39
C ASN A 50 -1.46 1.20 -23.44
N GLY A 51 -1.50 1.68 -22.21
CA GLY A 51 -2.50 1.32 -21.20
C GLY A 51 -2.30 2.14 -19.94
N PHE A 52 -3.04 1.79 -18.89
CA PHE A 52 -2.88 2.42 -17.58
C PHE A 52 -2.86 1.37 -16.48
N VAL A 53 -2.15 1.64 -15.39
CA VAL A 53 -2.19 0.83 -14.17
C VAL A 53 -2.78 1.68 -13.05
N PHE A 54 -3.66 1.10 -12.25
CA PHE A 54 -4.24 1.78 -11.08
C PHE A 54 -3.30 1.68 -9.90
N VAL A 55 -2.87 2.81 -9.35
CA VAL A 55 -1.98 2.88 -8.18
C VAL A 55 -2.50 3.86 -7.12
N ALA A 56 -3.79 4.22 -7.20
CA ALA A 56 -4.40 5.23 -6.34
C ALA A 56 -3.55 6.52 -6.28
N ASP A 57 -3.09 6.90 -5.11
CA ASP A 57 -2.24 8.05 -4.81
C ASP A 57 -0.87 7.63 -4.22
N LEU A 58 -0.42 6.40 -4.51
CA LEU A 58 0.86 5.88 -4.00
C LEU A 58 2.03 6.81 -4.37
N PRO A 59 2.94 7.09 -3.40
CA PRO A 59 4.08 7.96 -3.64
C PRO A 59 5.01 7.37 -4.71
N GLY A 60 5.57 8.24 -5.55
CA GLY A 60 6.49 7.84 -6.64
C GLY A 60 5.82 7.60 -7.99
N TYR A 61 4.50 7.73 -8.10
CA TYR A 61 3.77 7.64 -9.36
C TYR A 61 3.20 8.98 -9.81
N GLU A 62 3.34 9.29 -11.10
CA GLU A 62 2.60 10.38 -11.75
C GLU A 62 1.22 9.85 -12.20
N VAL A 63 0.21 10.07 -11.36
CA VAL A 63 -1.16 9.62 -11.61
C VAL A 63 -2.04 10.75 -12.14
N ASN A 64 -3.07 10.37 -12.88
CA ASN A 64 -4.18 11.29 -13.20
C ASN A 64 -5.22 11.34 -12.05
N ASP A 65 -6.26 12.15 -12.21
CA ASP A 65 -7.37 12.32 -11.25
C ASP A 65 -8.13 11.03 -10.86
N LYS A 66 -7.83 9.89 -11.52
CA LYS A 66 -8.41 8.57 -11.25
C LYS A 66 -7.43 7.59 -10.62
N GLY A 67 -6.26 8.06 -10.20
CA GLY A 67 -5.19 7.23 -9.64
C GLY A 67 -4.57 6.26 -10.64
N LEU A 68 -4.53 6.65 -11.92
CA LEU A 68 -4.02 5.81 -13.00
C LEU A 68 -2.68 6.36 -13.52
N VAL A 69 -1.65 5.52 -13.54
CA VAL A 69 -0.36 5.80 -14.18
C VAL A 69 -0.38 5.33 -15.64
N ASN A 70 0.14 6.16 -16.55
CA ASN A 70 0.24 5.81 -17.96
C ASN A 70 1.47 4.92 -18.19
N ILE A 71 1.25 3.71 -18.73
CA ILE A 71 2.34 2.75 -18.95
C ILE A 71 2.89 2.77 -20.38
N ARG A 72 2.63 3.80 -21.20
CA ARG A 72 3.11 3.89 -22.58
C ARG A 72 4.61 3.58 -22.68
N GLU A 73 5.41 4.35 -21.94
CA GLU A 73 6.88 4.31 -21.98
C GLU A 73 7.49 3.44 -20.87
N ALA A 74 6.67 2.79 -20.04
CA ALA A 74 7.15 1.97 -18.93
C ALA A 74 8.06 0.84 -19.41
N SER A 75 9.19 0.69 -18.72
CA SER A 75 10.05 -0.49 -18.76
C SER A 75 9.36 -1.70 -18.12
N GLU A 76 9.93 -2.89 -18.29
CA GLU A 76 9.42 -4.11 -17.65
C GLU A 76 9.42 -3.98 -16.11
N ALA A 77 10.49 -3.41 -15.54
CA ALA A 77 10.61 -3.25 -14.10
C ALA A 77 9.54 -2.30 -13.55
N GLU A 78 9.33 -1.15 -14.19
CA GLU A 78 8.30 -0.17 -13.79
C GLU A 78 6.89 -0.74 -13.95
N LEU A 79 6.62 -1.49 -15.02
CA LEU A 79 5.33 -2.14 -15.22
C LEU A 79 5.05 -3.18 -14.13
N ARG A 80 6.03 -4.04 -13.81
CA ARG A 80 5.91 -5.04 -12.75
C ARG A 80 5.70 -4.39 -11.38
N ALA A 81 6.47 -3.35 -11.07
CA ALA A 81 6.34 -2.61 -9.82
C ALA A 81 4.94 -2.00 -9.68
N ALA A 82 4.45 -1.29 -10.70
CA ALA A 82 3.13 -0.68 -10.68
C ALA A 82 2.01 -1.71 -10.48
N ILE A 83 2.09 -2.87 -11.15
CA ILE A 83 1.09 -3.95 -10.99
C ILE A 83 1.15 -4.56 -9.60
N ALA A 84 2.35 -4.82 -9.08
CA ALA A 84 2.53 -5.38 -7.74
C ALA A 84 2.02 -4.43 -6.64
N ASP A 85 2.35 -3.14 -6.76
CA ASP A 85 1.85 -2.10 -5.85
C ASP A 85 0.34 -1.93 -5.93
N SER A 86 -0.23 -2.00 -7.14
CA SER A 86 -1.68 -2.00 -7.34
C SER A 86 -2.36 -3.15 -6.62
N ILE A 87 -1.85 -4.37 -6.81
CA ILE A 87 -2.41 -5.57 -6.16
C ILE A 87 -2.27 -5.45 -4.65
N ARG A 88 -1.10 -5.02 -4.15
CA ARG A 88 -0.87 -4.80 -2.71
C ARG A 88 -1.88 -3.80 -2.15
N TYR A 89 -2.00 -2.62 -2.76
CA TYR A 89 -2.98 -1.61 -2.36
C TYR A 89 -4.40 -2.16 -2.30
N LEU A 90 -4.80 -2.99 -3.27
CA LEU A 90 -6.14 -3.58 -3.35
C LEU A 90 -6.34 -4.81 -2.43
N SER A 91 -5.25 -5.44 -1.99
CA SER A 91 -5.24 -6.60 -1.08
C SER A 91 -5.11 -6.19 0.38
N ASP A 92 -4.54 -5.01 0.63
CA ASP A 92 -4.43 -4.44 1.96
C ASP A 92 -5.79 -3.89 2.36
N LYS A 93 -6.29 -4.30 3.52
CA LYS A 93 -7.40 -3.57 4.16
C LYS A 93 -6.93 -2.13 4.38
N PRO A 94 -7.83 -1.13 4.36
CA PRO A 94 -7.46 0.21 4.77
C PRO A 94 -7.19 0.23 6.29
N GLU A 95 -6.07 -0.35 6.70
CA GLU A 95 -5.28 0.04 7.86
C GLU A 95 -4.15 0.93 7.30
N ASP A 96 -4.60 2.06 6.74
CA ASP A 96 -4.01 3.36 7.00
C ASP A 96 -2.46 3.40 6.96
N GLU A 97 -1.92 3.51 5.74
CA GLU A 97 -0.56 3.96 5.36
C GLU A 97 0.62 3.56 6.27
N VAL A 98 1.39 2.58 5.79
CA VAL A 98 2.71 2.21 6.29
C VAL A 98 3.68 3.39 6.19
N ILE A 99 3.97 4.06 7.31
CA ILE A 99 5.18 4.89 7.45
C ILE A 99 6.31 4.00 7.97
N GLU A 100 7.41 4.03 7.21
CA GLU A 100 8.78 3.57 7.46
C GLU A 100 9.05 2.40 8.44
N GLN A 101 9.68 1.38 7.86
CA GLN A 101 10.28 0.22 8.49
C GLN A 101 11.18 0.59 9.68
N VAL A 102 10.65 0.47 10.90
CA VAL A 102 11.44 0.10 12.08
C VAL A 102 11.13 -1.37 12.33
N PRO A 103 12.13 -2.25 12.51
CA PRO A 103 11.87 -3.65 12.81
C PRO A 103 10.92 -3.72 14.01
N LEU A 104 9.75 -4.33 13.80
CA LEU A 104 8.77 -4.66 14.84
C LEU A 104 9.44 -5.56 15.87
N SER A 105 10.17 -4.97 16.81
CA SER A 105 10.11 -5.48 18.17
C SER A 105 8.65 -5.34 18.59
N GLU A 106 8.10 -6.37 19.22
CA GLU A 106 6.72 -6.38 19.76
C GLU A 106 6.48 -5.22 20.75
N GLU A 107 7.55 -4.54 21.17
CA GLU A 107 7.59 -3.40 22.08
C GLU A 107 8.40 -2.22 21.48
N GLN A 108 7.88 -0.99 21.58
CA GLN A 108 8.54 0.25 21.19
C GLN A 108 8.56 1.25 22.34
N GLU A 109 9.71 1.87 22.59
CA GLU A 109 9.85 2.91 23.61
C GLU A 109 9.68 4.30 23.01
N TRP A 110 8.87 5.15 23.64
CA TRP A 110 8.55 6.51 23.20
C TRP A 110 8.89 7.50 24.31
N ARG A 111 9.54 8.62 23.96
CA ARG A 111 9.96 9.64 24.93
C ARG A 111 9.51 11.03 24.56
N ASN A 112 9.11 11.82 25.55
CA ASN A 112 8.79 13.24 25.35
C ASN A 112 9.95 14.15 25.79
N ARG A 113 9.75 15.47 25.64
CA ARG A 113 10.78 16.49 25.99
C ARG A 113 11.06 16.58 27.49
N ASP A 114 10.12 16.17 28.32
CA ASP A 114 10.20 16.20 29.78
C ASP A 114 10.87 14.94 30.34
N GLY A 115 11.28 14.00 29.48
CA GLY A 115 11.93 12.74 29.85
C GLY A 115 10.98 11.65 30.31
N GLN A 116 9.66 11.84 30.15
CA GLN A 116 8.69 10.77 30.38
C GLN A 116 8.81 9.73 29.26
N THR A 117 8.50 8.49 29.61
CA THR A 117 8.63 7.34 28.71
C THR A 117 7.32 6.55 28.69
N LEU A 118 6.86 6.23 27.49
CA LEU A 118 5.75 5.32 27.22
C LEU A 118 6.25 4.10 26.47
N LEU A 119 5.59 2.97 26.68
CA LEU A 119 5.84 1.73 25.96
C LEU A 119 4.62 1.40 25.10
N LEU A 120 4.83 1.26 23.79
CA LEU A 120 3.83 0.80 22.85
C LEU A 120 4.07 -0.68 22.57
N VAL A 121 3.10 -1.54 22.87
CA VAL A 121 3.22 -3.00 22.73
C VAL A 121 2.08 -3.51 21.85
N ASN A 122 2.38 -4.42 20.93
CA ASN A 122 1.35 -5.18 20.22
C ASN A 122 1.04 -6.47 20.98
N GLU A 123 -0.11 -6.53 21.65
CA GLU A 123 -0.57 -7.71 22.39
C GLU A 123 -1.91 -8.16 21.85
N ASP A 124 -2.01 -9.46 21.52
CA ASP A 124 -3.14 -10.10 20.87
C ASP A 124 -3.55 -9.43 19.53
N LEU A 125 -4.54 -8.54 19.58
CA LEU A 125 -5.11 -7.81 18.44
C LEU A 125 -5.08 -6.29 18.64
N LEU A 126 -4.49 -5.81 19.73
CA LEU A 126 -4.51 -4.40 20.11
C LEU A 126 -3.09 -3.84 20.24
N TRP A 127 -3.01 -2.53 20.07
CA TRP A 127 -1.83 -1.72 20.32
C TRP A 127 -2.01 -1.00 21.66
N ASN A 128 -1.28 -1.47 22.68
CA ASN A 128 -1.41 -1.00 24.05
C ASN A 128 -0.29 0.00 24.38
N VAL A 129 -0.67 1.14 24.96
CA VAL A 129 0.26 2.14 25.48
C VAL A 129 0.36 2.02 26.99
N TYR A 130 1.56 1.88 27.51
CA TYR A 130 1.84 1.72 28.94
C TYR A 130 2.71 2.85 29.49
N THR A 131 2.36 3.34 30.68
CA THR A 131 3.26 4.11 31.56
C THR A 131 3.79 3.20 32.66
N GLY A 132 5.03 2.73 32.49
CA GLY A 132 5.60 1.74 33.41
C GLY A 132 4.83 0.42 33.34
N LEU A 133 4.09 0.08 34.42
CA LEU A 133 3.27 -1.14 34.48
C LEU A 133 1.76 -0.87 34.30
N ASN A 134 1.36 0.39 34.13
CA ASN A 134 -0.05 0.77 34.00
C ASN A 134 -0.40 0.94 32.52
N LEU A 135 -1.51 0.31 32.10
CA LEU A 135 -2.12 0.56 30.80
C LEU A 135 -2.74 1.96 30.79
N GLU A 136 -2.34 2.78 29.83
CA GLU A 136 -2.91 4.11 29.61
C GLU A 136 -4.09 4.02 28.63
N GLU A 137 -3.87 3.40 27.46
CA GLU A 137 -4.87 3.30 26.40
C GLU A 137 -4.58 2.13 25.45
N SER A 138 -5.63 1.62 24.80
CA SER A 138 -5.55 0.55 23.80
C SER A 138 -6.16 0.99 22.47
N PHE A 139 -5.53 0.62 21.36
CA PHE A 139 -5.94 1.00 20.01
C PHE A 139 -6.09 -0.23 19.11
N GLU A 140 -6.98 -0.15 18.12
CA GLU A 140 -7.18 -1.24 17.16
C GLU A 140 -6.08 -1.27 16.10
N SER A 141 -5.34 -0.17 15.92
CA SER A 141 -4.27 -0.06 14.93
C SER A 141 -3.04 0.67 15.45
N PHE A 142 -1.88 0.36 14.83
CA PHE A 142 -0.62 1.04 15.14
C PHE A 142 -0.71 2.54 14.91
N LYS A 143 -1.35 2.97 13.81
CA LYS A 143 -1.46 4.38 13.44
C LYS A 143 -2.25 5.19 14.46
N GLU A 144 -3.30 4.62 15.04
CA GLU A 144 -4.06 5.28 16.11
C GLU A 144 -3.21 5.48 17.36
N ALA A 145 -2.48 4.44 17.78
CA ALA A 145 -1.56 4.52 18.91
C ALA A 145 -0.41 5.50 18.65
N GLU A 146 0.17 5.48 17.45
CA GLU A 146 1.22 6.41 17.03
C GLU A 146 0.72 7.85 17.05
N ARG A 147 -0.47 8.11 16.48
CA ARG A 147 -1.08 9.44 16.48
C ARG A 147 -1.29 9.95 17.90
N TYR A 148 -1.82 9.12 18.80
CA TYR A 148 -1.97 9.46 20.21
C TYR A 148 -0.62 9.86 20.84
N LEU A 149 0.44 9.07 20.63
CA LEU A 149 1.77 9.35 21.16
C LEU A 149 2.34 10.67 20.59
N LEU A 150 2.17 10.91 19.29
CA LEU A 150 2.64 12.12 18.63
C LEU A 150 1.92 13.38 19.12
N GLU A 151 0.60 13.30 19.31
CA GLU A 151 -0.27 14.35 19.84
C GLU A 151 0.08 14.69 21.31
N GLU A 152 0.37 13.67 22.13
CA GLU A 152 0.87 13.83 23.50
C GLU A 152 2.35 14.28 23.57
N GLY A 153 2.99 14.52 22.41
CA GLY A 153 4.34 15.08 22.33
C GLY A 153 5.46 14.06 22.54
N PHE A 154 5.16 12.77 22.51
CA PHE A 154 6.14 11.70 22.52
C PHE A 154 6.72 11.47 21.13
N ARG A 155 7.94 10.96 21.08
CA ARG A 155 8.65 10.58 19.85
C ARG A 155 9.31 9.23 20.03
N LEU A 156 9.33 8.44 18.96
CA LEU A 156 9.94 7.11 18.96
C LEU A 156 11.41 7.23 19.38
N TYR A 157 11.79 6.45 20.39
CA TYR A 157 13.16 6.39 20.87
C TYR A 157 13.90 5.24 20.19
N THR A 158 14.69 5.58 19.17
CA THR A 158 15.65 4.65 18.57
C THR A 158 16.97 4.73 19.33
N LYS A 159 17.42 3.59 19.85
CA LYS A 159 18.69 3.45 20.59
C LYS A 159 19.92 3.53 19.69
#